data_AF-A0AAJ4AMV3-F1
#
_entry.id   AF-A0AAJ4AMV3-F1
#
_cell.length_a   1.000
_cell.length_b   1.000
_cell.length_c   1.000
_cell.angle_alpha   90.00
_cell.angle_beta   90.00
_cell.angle_gamma   90.00
#
_symmetry.space_group_name_H-M   'P 1'
#
loop_
_entity.id
_entity.type
_entity.pdbx_description
1 polymer ?
#
loop_
_entity_poly.entity_id
_entity_poly.type
_entity_poly.pdbx_seq_one_letter_code
_entity_poly.pdbx_strand_id
1 'polypeptide(L)' 'MAKCVIEHSGYFISSPNLCDYMILTAEEVEQLTQTVSGSLAIDSDLYQLVSGYLLLSFVTGHALGRIVKTMGRK' A
#
# COMPACT_ATOMS: atom_id res chain seq x y z
N MET A 1 23.23 0.93 -12.33
CA MET A 1 23.36 1.99 -11.31
C MET A 1 22.65 3.22 -11.84
N ALA A 2 21.42 3.43 -11.38
CA ALA A 2 20.64 4.60 -11.74
C ALA A 2 21.42 5.90 -11.49
N LYS A 3 21.34 6.83 -12.45
CA LYS A 3 22.02 8.14 -12.36
C LYS A 3 20.99 9.25 -12.37
N CYS A 4 21.17 10.18 -11.44
CA CYS A 4 20.47 11.45 -11.43
C CYS A 4 21.00 12.35 -12.55
N VAL A 5 20.07 12.92 -13.31
CA VAL A 5 20.35 13.88 -14.37
C VAL A 5 19.44 15.09 -14.25
N ILE A 6 19.96 16.23 -14.67
CA ILE A 6 19.22 17.48 -14.81
C ILE A 6 19.28 17.94 -16.26
N GLU A 7 18.28 18.69 -16.69
CA GLU A 7 18.29 19.37 -17.97
C GLU A 7 19.07 20.68 -17.84
N HIS A 8 20.06 20.88 -18.70
CA HIS A 8 20.84 22.10 -18.76
C HIS A 8 21.07 22.52 -20.21
N SER A 9 20.38 23.59 -20.63
CA SER A 9 20.51 24.18 -21.97
C SER A 9 20.21 23.22 -23.13
N GLY A 10 19.20 22.37 -22.97
CA GLY A 10 18.73 21.39 -23.94
C GLY A 10 19.40 20.01 -23.84
N TYR A 11 20.32 19.81 -22.90
CA TYR A 11 21.06 18.56 -22.73
C TYR A 11 20.86 17.98 -21.33
N PHE A 12 20.87 16.65 -21.23
CA PHE A 12 20.87 15.96 -19.95
C PHE A 12 22.29 15.77 -19.44
N ILE A 13 22.58 16.30 -18.26
CA ILE A 13 23.87 16.13 -17.58
C ILE A 13 23.67 15.40 -16.26
N SER A 14 24.65 14.58 -15.88
CA SER A 14 24.61 13.91 -14.57
C SER A 14 24.88 14.91 -13.46
N SER A 15 24.03 14.91 -12.43
CA SER A 15 24.19 15.77 -11.26
C SER A 15 24.13 14.93 -9.98
N PRO A 16 25.09 15.09 -9.06
CA PRO A 16 25.10 14.35 -7.80
C PRO A 16 24.18 14.97 -6.74
N ASN A 17 23.80 16.24 -6.89
CA ASN A 17 23.08 17.00 -5.85
C ASN A 17 21.63 17.34 -6.23
N LEU A 18 21.29 17.26 -7.53
CA LEU A 18 19.99 17.59 -8.08
C LEU A 18 19.53 16.44 -8.97
N CYS A 19 18.26 16.06 -8.87
CA CYS A 19 17.72 14.88 -9.54
C CYS A 19 16.33 15.19 -10.10
N ASP A 20 16.28 15.96 -11.19
CA ASP A 20 15.01 16.25 -11.87
C ASP A 20 14.53 15.04 -12.68
N TYR A 21 15.46 14.29 -13.24
CA TYR A 21 15.20 13.06 -13.96
C TYR A 21 16.17 11.97 -13.51
N MET A 22 15.73 10.71 -13.59
CA MET A 22 16.55 9.55 -13.28
C MET A 22 16.64 8.66 -14.51
N ILE A 23 17.85 8.34 -14.94
CA ILE A 23 18.09 7.40 -16.03
C ILE A 23 18.35 6.03 -15.40
N LEU A 24 17.54 5.05 -15.82
CA LEU A 24 17.65 3.65 -15.42
C LEU A 24 18.04 2.80 -16.64
N THR A 25 18.76 1.71 -16.41
CA THR A 25 18.93 0.67 -17.45
C THR A 25 17.62 -0.08 -17.67
N ALA A 26 17.49 -0.77 -18.82
CA ALA A 26 16.31 -1.59 -19.09
C ALA A 26 16.07 -2.65 -18.00
N GLU A 27 17.13 -3.26 -17.47
CA GLU A 27 17.06 -4.22 -16.36
C GLU A 27 16.53 -3.56 -15.07
N GLU A 28 17.03 -2.37 -14.73
CA GLU A 28 16.56 -1.62 -13.56
C GLU A 28 15.09 -1.20 -13.69
N VAL A 29 14.62 -0.87 -14.90
CA VAL A 29 13.20 -0.59 -15.17
C VAL A 29 12.35 -1.84 -15.02
N GLU A 30 12.82 -3.00 -15.50
CA GLU A 30 12.09 -4.27 -15.36
C GLU A 30 11.94 -4.66 -13.88
N GLN A 31 13.02 -4.55 -13.10
CA GLN A 31 12.98 -4.78 -11.65
C GLN A 31 12.07 -3.79 -10.92
N LEU A 32 12.09 -2.52 -11.30
CA LEU A 32 11.22 -1.51 -10.70
C LEU A 32 9.75 -1.78 -11.05
N THR A 33 9.45 -2.18 -12.27
CA THR A 33 8.10 -2.53 -12.72
C THR A 33 7.57 -3.76 -11.98
N GLN A 34 8.40 -4.78 -11.77
CA GLN A 34 8.07 -5.96 -10.97
C GLN A 34 7.83 -5.61 -9.49
N THR A 35 8.62 -4.69 -8.94
CA THR A 35 8.49 -4.24 -7.54
C THR A 35 7.26 -3.38 -7.31
N VAL A 36 6.98 -2.43 -8.22
CA VAL A 36 5.83 -1.52 -8.13
C VAL A 36 4.52 -2.25 -8.45
N SER A 37 4.53 -3.19 -9.39
CA SER A 37 3.37 -4.06 -9.66
C SER A 37 3.16 -5.11 -8.56
N GLY A 38 4.17 -5.37 -7.72
CA GLY A 38 4.21 -6.47 -6.77
C GLY A 38 3.95 -6.12 -5.30
N SER A 39 3.82 -4.85 -4.90
CA SER A 39 3.85 -4.50 -3.46
C SER A 39 2.58 -3.80 -2.94
N LEU A 40 1.43 -4.39 -3.23
CA LEU A 40 0.33 -4.43 -2.26
C LEU A 40 -0.08 -5.89 -2.05
N ALA A 41 0.90 -6.73 -1.69
CA ALA A 41 0.65 -8.10 -1.28
C ALA A 41 -0.07 -8.06 0.08
N ILE A 42 -1.40 -8.01 0.03
CA ILE A 42 -2.23 -8.17 1.22
C ILE A 42 -1.98 -9.60 1.72
N ASP A 43 -1.28 -9.69 2.85
CA ASP A 43 -1.06 -10.97 3.51
C ASP A 43 -2.42 -11.61 3.81
N SER A 44 -2.66 -12.76 3.19
CA SER A 44 -3.98 -13.39 3.20
C SER A 44 -4.35 -13.90 4.60
N ASP A 45 -3.36 -14.31 5.39
CA ASP A 45 -3.55 -14.78 6.76
C ASP A 45 -3.96 -13.62 7.67
N LEU A 46 -3.23 -12.50 7.59
CA LEU A 46 -3.55 -11.26 8.31
C LEU A 46 -4.92 -10.71 7.91
N TYR A 47 -5.24 -10.71 6.62
CA TYR A 47 -6.55 -10.26 6.12
C TYR A 47 -7.70 -11.11 6.66
N GLN A 48 -7.55 -12.43 6.65
CA GLN A 48 -8.55 -13.35 7.18
C GLN A 48 -8.71 -13.19 8.69
N LEU A 49 -7.61 -13.07 9.42
CA LEU A 49 -7.61 -12.89 10.87
C LEU A 49 -8.34 -11.61 11.27
N VAL A 50 -7.95 -10.47 10.69
CA VAL A 50 -8.55 -9.16 11.00
C VAL A 50 -10.01 -9.13 10.60
N SER A 51 -10.35 -9.59 9.39
CA SER A 51 -11.74 -9.63 8.91
C SER A 51 -12.61 -10.56 9.76
N GLY A 52 -12.07 -11.69 10.21
CA GLY A 52 -12.75 -12.63 11.11
C GLY A 52 -13.10 -11.99 12.45
N TYR A 53 -12.14 -11.31 13.09
CA TYR A 53 -12.40 -10.60 14.35
C TYR A 53 -13.38 -9.43 14.18
N LEU A 54 -13.33 -8.71 13.06
CA LEU A 54 -14.28 -7.64 12.75
C LEU A 54 -15.70 -8.17 12.61
N LEU A 55 -15.88 -9.27 11.86
CA LEU A 55 -17.18 -9.91 11.69
C LEU A 55 -17.71 -10.44 13.02
N LEU A 56 -16.86 -11.11 13.81
CA LEU A 56 -17.26 -11.64 15.11
C LEU A 56 -17.67 -10.51 16.07
N SER A 57 -16.89 -9.42 16.13
CA SER A 57 -17.22 -8.23 16.94
C SER A 57 -18.52 -7.58 16.47
N PHE A 58 -18.76 -7.51 15.17
CA PHE A 58 -19.98 -6.97 14.61
C PHE A 58 -21.20 -7.82 14.99
N VAL A 59 -21.15 -9.13 14.80
CA VAL A 59 -22.26 -10.04 15.08
C VAL A 59 -22.56 -10.08 16.58
N THR A 60 -21.53 -10.19 17.42
CA THR A 60 -21.67 -10.19 18.88
C THR A 60 -22.24 -8.87 19.40
N GLY A 61 -21.68 -7.73 18.96
CA GLY A 61 -22.18 -6.40 19.29
C GLY A 61 -23.63 -6.20 18.83
N HIS A 62 -23.99 -6.66 17.63
CA HIS A 62 -25.36 -6.60 17.13
C HIS A 62 -26.33 -7.42 18.00
N ALA A 63 -25.98 -8.66 18.31
CA ALA A 63 -26.80 -9.55 19.12
C ALA A 63 -26.98 -9.01 20.55
N LEU A 64 -25.91 -8.58 21.20
CA LEU A 64 -25.96 -7.96 22.53
C LEU A 64 -26.80 -6.68 22.52
N GLY A 65 -26.67 -5.84 21.48
CA GLY A 65 -27.49 -4.66 21.31
C GLY A 65 -28.99 -4.97 21.19
N ARG A 66 -29.36 -6.08 20.52
CA ARG A 66 -30.75 -6.55 20.47
C ARG A 66 -31.24 -6.99 21.84
N ILE A 67 -30.44 -7.75 22.59
CA ILE A 67 -30.81 -8.24 23.93
C ILE A 67 -31.04 -7.06 24.88
N VAL A 68 -30.10 -6.13 24.97
CA VAL A 68 -30.21 -4.93 25.82
C VAL A 68 -31.44 -4.11 25.43
N LYS A 69 -31.70 -3.92 24.13
CA LYS A 69 -32.90 -3.21 23.64
C LYS A 69 -34.22 -3.90 24.03
N THR A 70 -34.26 -5.23 24.07
CA THR A 70 -35.46 -5.97 24.52
C THR A 70 -35.66 -5.87 26.02
N MET A 71 -34.59 -5.81 26.81
CA MET A 71 -34.68 -5.67 28.26
C MET A 71 -35.12 -4.27 28.69
N GLY A 72 -34.63 -3.22 28.02
CA GLY A 72 -35.04 -1.83 28.30
C GLY A 72 -36.43 -1.43 27.77
N ARG A 73 -37.18 -2.36 27.21
CA ARG A 73 -38.58 -2.16 26.75
C ARG A 73 -39.62 -2.73 27.72
N LYS A 74 -39.19 -3.17 28.90
CA LYS A 74 -40.07 -3.49 30.03
C LYS A 74 -40.16 -2.30 30.99
#